data_AF-A0A960AM38-F1
#
_entry.id   AF-A0A960AM38-F1
#
_cell.length_a   1.000
_cell.length_b   1.000
_cell.length_c   1.000
_cell.angle_alpha   90.00
_cell.angle_beta   90.00
_cell.angle_gamma   90.00
#
_symmetry.space_group_name_H-M   'P 1'
#
loop_
_entity.id
_entity.type
_entity.pdbx_description
1 polymer ?
#
loop_
_entity_poly.entity_id
_entity_poly.type
_entity_poly.pdbx_seq_one_letter_code
_entity_poly.pdbx_strand_id
1 'polypeptide(L)'
;LRLPDPPQWMRRLNSLADDVGTCLVLSAGFFLLAATPIAGPYTFGEGSASQAFVRHYLYLAAAATFVLPGFLGTDGWGAWRRFLASPLMAYLGTISYGIFLWHLFVLETVSHVLGIPGFSGWFWLLWPLTVLGTVALAHISYVLIERPAQRYSHAPSRLVWPHRGRATQPTAPPPTPVPGHSPAEPPPQTPA
;
A
#
# COMPACT_ATOMS: atom_id res chain seq x y z
N LEU A 1 -5.80 7.08 -31.00
CA LEU A 1 -5.22 8.18 -30.20
C LEU A 1 -3.83 7.74 -29.74
N ARG A 2 -2.75 8.22 -30.39
CA ARG A 2 -1.38 8.02 -29.87
C ARG A 2 -1.19 9.03 -28.76
N LEU A 3 -1.05 8.56 -27.52
CA LEU A 3 -0.71 9.43 -26.40
C LEU A 3 0.68 10.05 -26.64
N PRO A 4 0.91 11.32 -26.28
CA PRO A 4 2.23 11.93 -26.32
C PRO A 4 3.25 11.11 -25.52
N ASP A 5 4.49 11.04 -26.01
CA ASP A 5 5.56 10.33 -25.32
C ASP A 5 5.77 10.91 -23.90
N PRO A 6 5.97 10.06 -22.88
CA PRO A 6 6.11 10.52 -21.50
C PRO A 6 7.35 11.42 -21.35
N PRO A 7 7.28 12.48 -20.53
CA PRO A 7 8.40 13.37 -20.29
C PRO A 7 9.61 12.66 -19.66
N GLN A 8 10.82 13.17 -19.89
CA GLN A 8 12.07 12.50 -19.52
C GLN A 8 12.19 12.18 -18.02
N TRP A 9 11.70 13.05 -17.14
CA TRP A 9 11.71 12.83 -15.69
C TRP A 9 10.85 11.61 -15.28
N MET A 10 9.72 11.40 -15.95
CA MET A 10 8.81 10.29 -15.69
C MET A 10 9.42 8.97 -16.14
N ARG A 11 10.16 8.97 -17.26
CA ARG A 11 10.94 7.80 -17.70
C ARG A 11 12.03 7.41 -16.71
N ARG A 12 12.73 8.41 -16.13
CA ARG A 12 13.75 8.17 -15.09
C ARG A 12 13.16 7.61 -13.80
N LEU A 13 11.98 8.10 -13.38
CA LEU A 13 11.28 7.56 -12.22
C LEU A 13 10.82 6.13 -12.47
N ASN A 14 10.28 5.82 -13.65
CA ASN A 14 9.89 4.45 -14.00
C ASN A 14 11.11 3.52 -14.02
N SER A 15 12.23 3.94 -14.62
CA SER A 15 13.45 3.12 -14.62
C SER A 15 14.01 2.87 -13.21
N LEU A 16 13.85 3.84 -12.29
CA LEU A 16 14.25 3.66 -10.90
C LEU A 16 13.29 2.72 -10.16
N ALA A 17 11.99 2.83 -10.44
CA ALA A 17 10.96 1.98 -9.86
C ALA A 17 11.03 0.52 -10.35
N ASP A 18 11.56 0.29 -11.55
CA ASP A 18 11.83 -1.06 -12.06
C ASP A 18 12.99 -1.74 -11.32
N ASP A 19 13.96 -1.00 -10.78
CA ASP A 19 15.03 -1.57 -9.97
C ASP A 19 14.63 -1.66 -8.48
N VAL A 20 13.89 -2.72 -8.16
CA VAL A 20 13.44 -3.03 -6.79
C VAL A 20 14.62 -3.08 -5.81
N GLY A 21 15.76 -3.63 -6.23
CA GLY A 21 16.93 -3.77 -5.36
C GLY A 21 17.44 -2.41 -4.90
N THR A 22 17.60 -1.48 -5.84
CA THR A 22 17.99 -0.10 -5.55
C THR A 22 16.97 0.59 -4.65
N CYS A 23 15.67 0.45 -4.92
CA CYS A 23 14.62 1.03 -4.05
C CYS A 23 14.66 0.48 -2.62
N LEU A 24 14.86 -0.84 -2.44
CA LEU A 24 14.96 -1.46 -1.12
C LEU A 24 16.23 -1.04 -0.38
N VAL A 25 17.37 -0.93 -1.07
CA VAL A 25 18.62 -0.44 -0.48
C VAL A 25 18.49 1.02 -0.04
N LEU A 26 17.89 1.88 -0.87
CA LEU A 26 17.61 3.27 -0.50
C LEU A 26 16.68 3.36 0.70
N SER A 27 15.60 2.57 0.71
CA SER A 27 14.67 2.53 1.83
C SER A 27 15.37 2.12 3.13
N ALA A 28 16.16 1.04 3.10
CA ALA A 28 16.95 0.60 4.23
C ALA A 28 17.98 1.66 4.66
N GLY A 29 18.64 2.33 3.72
CA GLY A 29 19.59 3.41 3.98
C GLY A 29 18.94 4.59 4.70
N PHE A 30 17.79 5.07 4.23
CA PHE A 30 17.04 6.14 4.89
C PHE A 30 16.55 5.73 6.28
N PHE A 31 16.08 4.49 6.44
CA PHE A 31 15.65 3.97 7.73
C PHE A 31 16.82 3.85 8.73
N LEU A 32 17.96 3.31 8.30
CA LEU A 32 19.16 3.23 9.13
C LEU A 32 19.67 4.61 9.52
N LEU A 33 19.61 5.58 8.61
CA LEU A 33 19.94 6.97 8.91
C LEU A 33 18.97 7.56 9.95
N ALA A 34 17.68 7.26 9.85
CA ALA A 34 16.68 7.66 10.84
C ALA A 34 16.88 6.98 12.21
N ALA A 35 17.51 5.82 12.22
CA ALA A 35 17.90 5.09 13.42
C ALA A 35 19.22 5.60 14.02
N THR A 36 19.83 6.68 13.51
CA THR A 36 21.03 7.30 14.09
C THR A 36 20.70 8.49 15.01
N PRO A 37 21.64 8.96 15.86
CA PRO A 37 21.44 10.12 16.73
C PRO A 37 21.12 11.43 15.97
N ILE A 38 21.39 11.46 14.65
CA ILE A 38 21.08 12.58 13.76
C ILE A 38 19.57 12.87 13.74
N ALA A 39 18.74 11.84 13.91
CA ALA A 39 17.28 11.97 13.94
C ALA A 39 16.72 12.13 15.36
N GLY A 40 17.56 12.41 16.37
CA GLY A 40 17.17 12.69 17.75
C GLY A 40 17.49 11.58 18.76
N PRO A 41 17.25 11.81 20.06
CA PRO A 41 17.59 10.86 21.12
C PRO A 41 16.80 9.55 21.00
N TYR A 42 17.41 8.46 21.50
CA TYR A 42 16.75 7.16 21.68
C TYR A 42 15.98 7.03 23.00
N THR A 43 16.05 8.06 23.83
CA THR A 43 15.41 8.12 25.14
C THR A 43 14.03 8.79 25.04
N PHE A 44 13.19 8.64 26.06
CA PHE A 44 11.91 9.36 26.21
C PHE A 44 12.06 10.88 26.36
N GLY A 45 13.25 11.44 26.16
CA GLY A 45 13.48 12.87 26.16
C GLY A 45 12.99 13.51 24.87
N GLU A 46 12.39 14.69 24.99
CA GLU A 46 12.00 15.48 23.82
C GLU A 46 13.27 15.96 23.09
N GLY A 47 13.52 15.36 21.91
CA GLY A 47 14.51 15.89 20.98
C GLY A 47 14.09 17.27 20.46
N SER A 48 14.99 18.00 19.82
CA SER A 48 14.63 19.29 19.23
C SER A 48 13.54 19.12 18.17
N ALA A 49 12.68 20.13 17.97
CA ALA A 49 11.66 20.10 16.91
C ALA A 49 12.27 19.80 15.53
N SER A 50 13.47 20.33 15.26
CA SER A 50 14.23 20.04 14.03
C SER A 50 14.61 18.56 13.89
N GLN A 51 15.03 17.89 14.96
CA GLN A 51 15.32 16.45 14.95
C GLN A 51 14.07 15.62 14.69
N ALA A 52 12.93 16.03 15.26
CA ALA A 52 11.65 15.38 14.98
C ALA A 52 11.28 15.50 13.50
N PHE A 53 11.41 16.69 12.88
CA PHE A 53 11.18 16.86 11.45
C PHE A 53 12.11 16.01 10.59
N VAL A 54 13.41 16.01 10.88
CA VAL A 54 14.39 15.17 10.17
C VAL A 54 14.00 13.70 10.23
N ARG A 55 13.62 13.19 11.42
CA ARG A 55 13.15 11.81 11.59
C ARG A 55 11.95 11.50 10.70
N HIS A 56 10.95 12.38 10.67
CA HIS A 56 9.75 12.19 9.85
C HIS A 56 10.05 12.27 8.35
N TYR A 57 10.92 13.18 7.90
CA TYR A 57 11.31 13.25 6.49
C TYR A 57 12.10 12.02 6.04
N LEU A 58 12.97 11.46 6.91
CA LEU A 58 13.68 10.23 6.62
C LEU A 58 12.73 9.02 6.57
N TYR A 59 11.76 8.93 7.48
CA TYR A 59 10.72 7.90 7.41
C TYR A 59 9.84 8.06 6.17
N LEU A 60 9.50 9.28 5.78
CA LEU A 60 8.78 9.55 4.54
C LEU A 60 9.59 9.09 3.33
N ALA A 61 10.88 9.40 3.27
CA ALA A 61 11.76 8.98 2.18
C ALA A 61 11.91 7.44 2.13
N ALA A 62 12.10 6.80 3.29
CA ALA A 62 12.18 5.35 3.41
C ALA A 62 10.88 4.67 2.96
N ALA A 63 9.72 5.17 3.39
CA ALA A 63 8.42 4.64 3.00
C ALA A 63 8.11 4.88 1.52
N ALA A 64 8.39 6.08 1.01
CA ALA A 64 8.16 6.41 -0.39
C ALA A 64 8.98 5.51 -1.31
N THR A 65 10.28 5.33 -1.04
CA THR A 65 11.14 4.45 -1.82
C THR A 65 10.80 2.96 -1.67
N PHE A 66 10.32 2.52 -0.49
CA PHE A 66 9.86 1.15 -0.29
C PHE A 66 8.62 0.81 -1.13
N VAL A 67 7.68 1.75 -1.20
CA VAL A 67 6.38 1.57 -1.86
C VAL A 67 6.48 1.84 -3.37
N LEU A 68 7.45 2.65 -3.81
CA LEU A 68 7.64 3.09 -5.20
C LEU A 68 7.57 1.96 -6.24
N PRO A 69 8.29 0.83 -6.07
CA PRO A 69 8.26 -0.25 -7.06
C PRO A 69 6.88 -0.90 -7.21
N GLY A 70 6.07 -0.87 -6.14
CA GLY A 70 4.74 -1.47 -6.16
C GLY A 70 3.67 -0.63 -6.86
N PHE A 71 3.91 0.67 -7.02
CA PHE A 71 2.98 1.56 -7.73
C PHE A 71 3.41 1.86 -9.17
N LEU A 72 4.72 1.98 -9.41
CA LEU A 72 5.25 2.44 -10.69
C LEU A 72 6.04 1.38 -11.47
N GLY A 73 6.49 0.30 -10.83
CA GLY A 73 7.28 -0.74 -11.49
C GLY A 73 6.44 -1.63 -12.39
N THR A 74 6.83 -1.80 -13.65
CA THR A 74 6.09 -2.62 -14.63
C THR A 74 6.65 -4.03 -14.72
N ASP A 75 7.97 -4.18 -14.68
CA ASP A 75 8.64 -5.45 -15.03
C ASP A 75 9.55 -6.01 -13.91
N GLY A 76 10.22 -5.16 -13.13
CA GLY A 76 11.16 -5.61 -12.09
C GLY A 76 10.53 -6.05 -10.77
N TRP A 77 9.23 -5.84 -10.60
CA TRP A 77 8.52 -6.13 -9.34
C TRP A 77 8.25 -7.63 -9.10
N GLY A 78 8.42 -8.50 -10.10
CA GLY A 78 7.89 -9.87 -10.12
C GLY A 78 8.20 -10.74 -8.88
N ALA A 79 9.47 -10.84 -8.49
CA ALA A 79 9.89 -11.68 -7.35
C ALA A 79 9.44 -11.09 -6.00
N TRP A 80 9.61 -9.78 -5.82
CA TRP A 80 9.20 -9.07 -4.61
C TRP A 80 7.68 -9.07 -4.43
N ARG A 81 6.93 -8.85 -5.51
CA ARG A 81 5.48 -8.97 -5.55
C ARG A 81 5.03 -10.37 -5.18
N ARG A 82 5.69 -11.42 -5.70
CA ARG A 82 5.37 -12.81 -5.37
C ARG A 82 5.62 -13.12 -3.89
N PHE A 83 6.68 -12.56 -3.31
CA PHE A 83 6.95 -12.68 -1.88
C PHE A 83 5.88 -11.98 -1.02
N LEU A 84 5.54 -10.73 -1.34
CA LEU A 84 4.51 -9.97 -0.64
C LEU A 84 3.10 -10.56 -0.81
N ALA A 85 2.81 -11.16 -1.97
CA ALA A 85 1.57 -11.87 -2.25
C ALA A 85 1.54 -13.31 -1.70
N SER A 86 2.60 -13.75 -1.00
CA SER A 86 2.59 -15.06 -0.37
C SER A 86 1.49 -15.14 0.70
N PRO A 87 0.89 -16.33 0.92
CA PRO A 87 -0.18 -16.49 1.89
C PRO A 87 0.24 -16.09 3.31
N LEU A 88 1.52 -16.30 3.64
CA LEU A 88 2.09 -15.90 4.93
C LEU A 88 2.11 -14.36 5.06
N MET A 89 2.60 -13.63 4.07
CA MET A 89 2.68 -12.17 4.12
C MET A 89 1.29 -11.53 4.13
N ALA A 90 0.36 -12.04 3.31
CA ALA A 90 -1.04 -11.60 3.34
C ALA A 90 -1.68 -11.86 4.72
N TYR A 91 -1.37 -13.01 5.33
CA TYR A 91 -1.86 -13.35 6.67
C TYR A 91 -1.28 -12.43 7.75
N LEU A 92 0.04 -12.16 7.72
CA LEU A 92 0.69 -11.21 8.62
C LEU A 92 0.11 -9.80 8.47
N GLY A 93 -0.15 -9.36 7.24
CA GLY A 93 -0.84 -8.10 6.97
C GLY A 93 -2.23 -8.06 7.58
N THR A 94 -2.96 -9.18 7.56
CA THR A 94 -4.29 -9.31 8.17
C THR A 94 -4.25 -9.14 9.68
N ILE A 95 -3.27 -9.74 10.37
CA ILE A 95 -3.14 -9.63 11.83
C ILE A 95 -2.29 -8.42 12.29
N SER A 96 -1.83 -7.58 11.36
CA SER A 96 -0.91 -6.47 11.63
C SER A 96 -1.47 -5.49 12.66
N TYR A 97 -2.78 -5.25 12.62
CA TYR A 97 -3.46 -4.42 13.62
C TYR A 97 -3.39 -5.03 15.02
N GLY A 98 -3.65 -6.33 15.16
CA GLY A 98 -3.49 -7.04 16.43
C GLY A 98 -2.04 -6.97 16.94
N ILE A 99 -1.05 -7.10 16.05
CA ILE A 99 0.37 -6.97 16.42
C ILE A 99 0.65 -5.58 16.99
N PHE A 100 0.17 -4.52 16.32
CA PHE A 100 0.33 -3.15 16.79
C PHE A 100 -0.31 -2.93 18.17
N LEU A 101 -1.48 -3.49 18.45
CA LEU A 101 -2.12 -3.33 19.75
C LEU A 101 -1.38 -4.08 20.87
N TRP A 102 -0.98 -5.32 20.62
CA TRP A 102 -0.52 -6.21 21.68
C TRP A 102 0.99 -6.13 21.97
N HIS A 103 1.80 -5.61 21.05
CA HIS A 103 3.27 -5.69 21.19
C HIS A 103 3.82 -5.02 22.46
N LEU A 104 3.33 -3.83 22.83
CA LEU A 104 3.78 -3.15 24.05
C LEU A 104 3.37 -3.91 25.30
N PHE A 105 2.13 -4.40 25.33
CA PHE A 105 1.61 -5.19 26.45
C PHE A 105 2.43 -6.48 26.65
N VAL A 106 2.74 -7.19 25.56
CA VAL A 106 3.56 -8.41 25.62
C VAL A 106 4.98 -8.08 26.04
N LEU A 107 5.59 -7.02 25.49
CA LEU A 107 6.94 -6.59 25.86
C LEU A 107 7.02 -6.28 27.36
N GLU A 108 6.08 -5.49 27.87
CA GLU A 108 5.99 -5.13 29.29
C GLU A 108 5.81 -6.38 30.16
N THR A 109 4.85 -7.24 29.82
CA THR A 109 4.57 -8.49 30.56
C THR A 109 5.81 -9.40 30.61
N VAL A 110 6.44 -9.66 29.47
CA VAL A 110 7.64 -10.51 29.39
C VAL A 110 8.77 -9.90 30.22
N SER A 111 8.99 -8.59 30.12
CA SER A 111 10.05 -7.91 30.88
C SER A 111 9.83 -8.02 32.40
N HIS A 112 8.59 -7.86 32.86
CA HIS A 112 8.21 -7.99 34.26
C HIS A 112 8.35 -9.43 34.77
N VAL A 113 7.87 -10.41 34.02
CA VAL A 113 7.92 -11.83 34.41
C VAL A 113 9.37 -12.33 34.51
N LEU A 114 10.24 -11.89 33.61
CA LEU A 114 11.65 -12.26 33.63
C LEU A 114 12.50 -11.38 34.57
N GLY A 115 11.92 -10.34 35.17
CA GLY A 115 12.64 -9.40 36.04
C GLY A 115 13.75 -8.63 35.32
N ILE A 116 13.62 -8.41 34.01
CA ILE A 116 14.64 -7.75 33.19
C ILE A 116 14.42 -6.24 33.25
N PRO A 117 15.34 -5.44 33.85
CA PRO A 117 15.21 -4.00 33.84
C PRO A 117 15.31 -3.46 32.41
N GLY A 118 14.59 -2.38 32.11
CA GLY A 118 14.67 -1.72 30.80
C GLY A 118 16.11 -1.36 30.43
N PHE A 119 16.47 -1.49 29.14
CA PHE A 119 17.79 -1.13 28.61
C PHE A 119 19.00 -1.89 29.19
N SER A 120 18.79 -3.11 29.70
CA SER A 120 19.84 -3.93 30.34
C SER A 120 20.63 -4.86 29.40
N GLY A 121 20.50 -4.70 28.08
CA GLY A 121 21.25 -5.47 27.08
C GLY A 121 20.66 -6.82 26.66
N TRP A 122 19.54 -7.24 27.26
CA TRP A 122 18.83 -8.50 26.94
C TRP A 122 18.00 -8.45 25.64
N PHE A 123 18.36 -7.57 24.71
CA PHE A 123 17.60 -7.34 23.48
C PHE A 123 17.39 -8.64 22.69
N TRP A 124 18.44 -9.44 22.52
CA TRP A 124 18.38 -10.68 21.75
C TRP A 124 17.51 -11.77 22.37
N LEU A 125 17.23 -11.70 23.67
CA LEU A 125 16.31 -12.60 24.36
C LEU A 125 14.88 -12.05 24.33
N LEU A 126 14.70 -10.76 24.64
CA LEU A 126 13.40 -10.11 24.67
C LEU A 126 12.75 -10.01 23.29
N TRP A 127 13.52 -9.67 22.26
CA TRP A 127 13.02 -9.48 20.90
C TRP A 127 12.25 -10.69 20.36
N PRO A 128 12.80 -11.93 20.32
CA PRO A 128 12.05 -13.07 19.80
C PRO A 128 10.86 -13.43 20.69
N LEU A 129 10.97 -13.31 22.02
CA LEU A 129 9.86 -13.58 22.94
C LEU A 129 8.68 -12.62 22.70
N THR A 130 8.97 -11.32 22.58
CA THR A 130 7.96 -10.31 22.30
C THR A 130 7.33 -10.53 20.93
N VAL A 131 8.14 -10.77 19.89
CA VAL A 131 7.62 -10.99 18.53
C VAL A 131 6.71 -12.21 18.48
N LEU A 132 7.16 -13.36 18.98
CA LEU A 132 6.39 -14.60 18.95
C LEU A 132 5.14 -14.52 19.83
N GLY A 133 5.28 -13.97 21.04
CA GLY A 133 4.15 -13.78 21.96
C GLY A 133 3.10 -12.84 21.37
N THR A 134 3.53 -11.76 20.72
CA THR A 134 2.62 -10.80 20.08
C THR A 134 1.93 -11.41 18.87
N VAL A 135 2.64 -12.12 18.00
CA VAL A 135 2.04 -12.79 16.83
C VAL A 135 1.01 -13.82 17.28
N ALA A 136 1.30 -14.60 18.34
CA ALA A 136 0.36 -15.55 18.91
C ALA A 136 -0.88 -14.85 19.48
N LEU A 137 -0.70 -13.79 20.26
CA LEU A 137 -1.80 -13.05 20.86
C LEU A 137 -2.65 -12.31 19.82
N ALA A 138 -2.00 -11.73 18.80
CA ALA A 138 -2.66 -11.12 17.65
C ALA A 138 -3.46 -12.15 16.85
N HIS A 139 -2.92 -13.36 16.64
CA HIS A 139 -3.64 -14.45 16.00
C HIS A 139 -4.91 -14.83 16.79
N ILE A 140 -4.78 -15.00 18.11
CA ILE A 140 -5.91 -15.34 18.98
C ILE A 140 -6.97 -14.24 18.95
N SER A 141 -6.55 -12.98 19.10
CA SER A 141 -7.42 -11.80 19.02
C SER A 141 -8.14 -11.72 17.66
N TYR A 142 -7.42 -11.98 16.58
CA TYR A 142 -7.99 -11.97 15.23
C TYR A 142 -9.06 -13.05 15.05
N VAL A 143 -8.80 -14.28 15.51
CA VAL A 143 -9.75 -15.40 15.36
C VAL A 143 -10.97 -15.23 16.27
N LEU A 144 -10.78 -14.76 17.50
CA LEU A 144 -11.84 -14.67 18.51
C LEU A 144 -12.68 -13.39 18.42
N ILE A 145 -12.11 -12.27 17.98
CA ILE A 145 -12.78 -10.96 18.00
C ILE A 145 -13.03 -10.49 16.58
N GLU A 146 -11.97 -10.44 15.77
CA GLU A 146 -12.03 -9.77 14.48
C GLU A 146 -12.78 -10.58 13.42
N ARG A 147 -12.53 -11.88 13.30
CA ARG A 147 -13.29 -12.77 12.41
C ARG A 147 -14.79 -12.79 12.68
N PRO A 148 -15.27 -12.94 13.93
CA PRO A 148 -16.70 -12.86 14.19
C PRO A 148 -17.24 -11.46 13.93
N ALA A 149 -16.57 -10.39 14.36
CA ALA A 149 -17.00 -9.02 14.10
C ALA A 149 -17.13 -8.73 12.59
N GLN A 150 -16.17 -9.15 11.77
CA GLN A 150 -16.23 -9.03 10.31
C GLN A 150 -17.39 -9.84 9.73
N ARG A 151 -17.67 -11.05 10.24
CA ARG A 151 -18.85 -11.83 9.82
C ARG A 151 -20.17 -11.14 10.17
N TYR A 152 -20.24 -10.44 11.30
CA TYR A 152 -21.43 -9.65 11.68
C TYR A 152 -21.56 -8.36 10.87
N SER A 153 -20.46 -7.70 10.50
CA SER A 153 -20.47 -6.51 9.63
C SER A 153 -20.73 -6.85 8.16
N HIS A 154 -20.33 -8.04 7.69
CA HIS A 154 -20.63 -8.55 6.36
C HIS A 154 -21.93 -9.37 6.29
N ALA A 155 -22.59 -9.64 7.42
CA ALA A 155 -24.00 -10.02 7.40
C ALA A 155 -24.73 -8.89 6.67
N PRO A 156 -25.57 -9.19 5.64
CA PRO A 156 -25.92 -8.22 4.62
C PRO A 156 -26.61 -7.01 5.23
N SER A 157 -25.82 -5.98 5.53
CA SER A 157 -26.33 -4.64 5.74
C SER A 157 -26.91 -4.27 4.40
N ARG A 158 -28.23 -4.33 4.29
CA ARG A 158 -29.04 -3.80 3.19
C ARG A 158 -28.89 -2.28 3.03
N LEU A 159 -27.75 -1.70 3.41
CA LEU A 159 -27.32 -0.41 2.92
C LEU A 159 -26.76 -0.62 1.51
N VAL A 160 -27.71 -0.80 0.60
CA VAL A 160 -27.54 -0.33 -0.77
C VAL A 160 -27.20 1.15 -0.64
N TRP A 161 -25.92 1.49 -0.71
CA TRP A 161 -25.54 2.83 -1.11
C TRP A 161 -26.22 3.05 -2.46
N PRO A 162 -27.17 3.99 -2.60
CA PRO A 162 -27.67 4.33 -3.91
C PRO A 162 -26.43 4.78 -4.68
N HIS A 163 -26.01 3.95 -5.64
CA HIS A 163 -25.01 4.31 -6.62
C HIS A 163 -25.48 5.65 -7.18
N ARG A 164 -24.84 6.72 -6.73
CA ARG A 164 -25.11 8.08 -7.16
C ARG A 164 -24.66 8.10 -8.62
N GLY A 165 -25.63 7.91 -9.50
CA GLY A 165 -25.50 8.00 -10.94
C GLY A 165 -24.29 7.29 -11.54
N ARG A 166 -24.49 6.02 -11.94
CA ARG A 166 -24.19 5.76 -13.35
C ARG A 166 -25.09 6.74 -14.08
N ALA A 167 -24.55 7.91 -14.44
CA ALA A 167 -25.21 8.76 -15.41
C ALA A 167 -25.55 7.81 -16.54
N THR A 168 -26.85 7.56 -16.74
CA THR A 168 -27.35 7.27 -18.06
C THR A 168 -26.63 8.28 -18.94
N GLN A 169 -25.61 7.84 -19.67
CA GLN A 169 -25.20 8.57 -20.86
C GLN A 169 -26.53 8.89 -21.54
N PRO A 170 -26.86 10.17 -21.77
CA PRO A 170 -27.92 10.48 -22.70
C PRO A 170 -27.57 9.68 -23.95
N THR A 171 -28.37 8.66 -24.25
CA THR A 171 -28.25 7.93 -25.50
C THR A 171 -28.29 9.03 -26.54
N ALA A 172 -27.15 9.29 -27.20
CA ALA A 172 -27.11 10.29 -28.24
C ALA A 172 -28.29 9.97 -29.16
N PRO A 173 -29.15 10.94 -29.50
CA PRO A 173 -30.25 10.68 -30.40
C PRO A 173 -29.67 9.97 -31.63
N PRO A 174 -30.35 8.92 -32.13
CA PRO A 174 -29.85 8.18 -33.28
C PRO A 174 -29.44 9.18 -34.37
N PRO A 175 -28.30 8.99 -35.03
CA PRO A 175 -27.85 9.92 -36.06
C PRO A 175 -29.02 10.11 -37.02
N THR A 176 -29.48 11.36 -37.15
CA THR A 176 -30.48 11.72 -38.15
C THR A 176 -29.95 11.17 -39.48
N PRO A 177 -30.74 10.36 -40.22
CA PRO A 177 -30.31 9.94 -41.53
C PRO A 177 -30.05 11.21 -42.32
N VAL A 178 -28.77 11.43 -42.66
CA VAL A 178 -28.38 12.44 -43.64
C VAL A 178 -29.24 12.14 -44.87
N PRO A 179 -29.98 13.12 -45.42
CA PRO A 179 -30.72 12.91 -46.65
C PRO A 179 -29.77 12.29 -47.65
N GLY A 180 -30.03 11.04 -48.03
CA GLY A 180 -29.24 10.37 -49.03
C GLY A 180 -29.23 11.26 -50.25
N HIS A 181 -28.05 11.57 -50.78
CA HIS A 181 -27.96 12.02 -52.15
C HIS A 181 -28.71 10.97 -52.99
N SER A 182 -29.86 11.36 -53.54
CA SER A 182 -30.49 10.60 -54.62
C SER A 182 -29.41 10.35 -55.67
N PRO A 183 -29.14 9.09 -56.04
CA PRO A 183 -28.39 8.84 -57.26
C PRO A 183 -29.12 9.57 -58.38
N ALA A 184 -28.38 10.35 -59.17
CA ALA A 184 -28.92 10.99 -60.35
C ALA A 184 -29.61 9.95 -61.22
N GLU A 185 -30.83 10.27 -61.64
CA GLU A 185 -31.64 9.51 -62.57
C GLU A 185 -30.83 9.22 -63.85
N PRO A 186 -30.80 7.96 -64.35
CA PRO A 186 -30.13 7.67 -65.61
C PRO A 186 -30.85 8.41 -66.75
N PRO A 187 -30.12 9.00 -67.72
CA PRO A 187 -30.76 9.65 -68.85
C PRO A 187 -31.57 8.64 -69.68
N PRO A 188 -32.68 9.08 -70.30
CA PRO A 188 -33.60 8.20 -71.03
C PRO A 188 -32.89 7.55 -72.23
N GLN A 189 -32.92 6.22 -72.27
CA GLN A 189 -32.52 5.46 -73.44
C GLN A 189 -33.55 5.68 -74.55
N THR A 190 -33.09 6.21 -75.69
CA THR A 190 -33.88 6.37 -76.91
C THR A 190 -33.89 5.06 -77.68
N PRO A 191 -35.04 4.55 -78.16
CA PRO A 191 -35.10 3.29 -78.89
C PRO A 191 -34.75 3.49 -80.37
N ALA A 192 -33.85 2.65 -80.89
CA ALA A 192 -33.73 2.29 -82.31
C ALA A 192 -32.99 0.95 -82.43
#